data_AF-A0A7W1PYB2-F1
#
_entry.id   AF-A0A7W1PYB2-F1
#
_cell.length_a   1.000
_cell.length_b   1.000
_cell.length_c   1.000
_cell.angle_alpha   90.00
_cell.angle_beta   90.00
_cell.angle_gamma   90.00
#
_symmetry.space_group_name_H-M   'P 1'
#
loop_
_entity.id
_entity.type
_entity.pdbx_description
1 polymer ?
#
loop_
_entity_poly.entity_id
_entity_poly.type
_entity_poly.pdbx_seq_one_letter_code
_entity_poly.pdbx_strand_id
1 'polypeptide(L)'
;MHNYSQNNLQEIKLLLKSLTDEQYQFKSNLLSGASIGQHTRHILEFYLCLLKGRHNRLVNYDKRERNLELENSPKFAIYTIDKICNNIGDYHSCCELVLEGNFSNSEHSLVSIKSSWMRELAYNLEHSIHHQALI
;
A
#
# COMPACT_ATOMS: atom_id res chain seq x y z
N MET A 1 14.03 -7.07 1.96
CA MET A 1 12.74 -6.34 1.90
C MET A 1 11.86 -6.81 0.75
N HIS A 2 12.32 -6.82 -0.50
CA HIS A 2 11.52 -7.25 -1.66
C HIS A 2 10.74 -8.56 -1.45
N ASN A 3 11.43 -9.66 -1.13
CA ASN A 3 10.79 -10.96 -0.91
C ASN A 3 9.76 -10.94 0.22
N TYR A 4 10.03 -10.22 1.31
CA TYR A 4 9.10 -10.11 2.44
C TYR A 4 7.83 -9.34 2.05
N SER A 5 7.97 -8.23 1.33
CA SER A 5 6.83 -7.47 0.78
C SER A 5 6.03 -8.30 -0.22
N GLN A 6 6.70 -9.04 -1.11
CA GLN A 6 6.04 -9.92 -2.06
C GLN A 6 5.27 -11.03 -1.35
N ASN A 7 5.87 -11.72 -0.38
CA ASN A 7 5.21 -12.78 0.38
C ASN A 7 3.96 -12.25 1.11
N ASN A 8 4.09 -11.11 1.79
CA ASN A 8 2.96 -10.47 2.48
C ASN A 8 1.82 -10.12 1.51
N LEU A 9 2.13 -9.55 0.34
CA LEU A 9 1.13 -9.26 -0.68
C LEU A 9 0.50 -10.54 -1.27
N GLN A 10 1.26 -11.64 -1.38
CA GLN A 10 0.73 -12.92 -1.83
C GLN A 10 -0.23 -13.54 -0.80
N GLU A 11 0.02 -13.40 0.51
CA GLU A 11 -0.93 -13.80 1.55
C GLU A 11 -2.25 -13.04 1.44
N ILE A 12 -2.18 -11.71 1.24
CA ILE A 12 -3.38 -10.89 0.97
C ILE A 12 -4.09 -11.42 -0.27
N LYS A 13 -3.37 -11.67 -1.37
CA LYS A 13 -3.94 -12.22 -2.61
C LYS A 13 -4.62 -13.58 -2.38
N LEU A 14 -4.09 -14.45 -1.52
CA LEU A 14 -4.74 -15.72 -1.17
C LEU A 14 -6.05 -15.51 -0.43
N LEU A 15 -6.10 -14.57 0.50
CA LEU A 15 -7.35 -14.16 1.16
C LEU A 15 -8.35 -13.62 0.13
N LEU A 16 -7.94 -12.69 -0.74
CA LEU A 16 -8.86 -12.09 -1.72
C LEU A 16 -9.48 -13.12 -2.67
N LYS A 17 -8.78 -14.22 -2.97
CA LYS A 17 -9.30 -15.32 -3.80
C LYS A 17 -10.40 -16.13 -3.13
N SER A 18 -10.50 -16.12 -1.80
CA SER A 18 -11.54 -16.88 -1.07
C SER A 18 -12.79 -16.06 -0.78
N LEU A 19 -12.77 -14.75 -1.03
CA LEU A 19 -13.89 -13.85 -0.76
C LEU A 19 -14.81 -13.70 -1.97
N THR A 20 -16.10 -13.53 -1.71
CA THR A 20 -17.04 -13.00 -2.71
C THR A 20 -16.91 -11.48 -2.81
N ASP A 21 -17.43 -10.89 -3.88
CA ASP A 21 -17.46 -9.44 -4.06
C ASP A 21 -18.23 -8.75 -2.92
N GLU A 22 -19.30 -9.37 -2.41
CA GLU A 22 -20.08 -8.85 -1.28
C GLU A 22 -19.27 -8.89 0.02
N GLN A 23 -18.56 -9.98 0.32
CA GLN A 23 -17.73 -10.09 1.52
C GLN A 23 -16.57 -9.08 1.50
N TYR A 24 -15.97 -8.87 0.32
CA TYR A 24 -14.89 -7.91 0.14
C TYR A 24 -15.34 -6.46 0.42
N GLN A 25 -16.56 -6.11 -0.02
CA GLN A 25 -17.14 -4.77 0.10
C GLN A 25 -17.88 -4.54 1.42
N PHE A 26 -18.18 -5.60 2.17
CA PHE A 26 -18.98 -5.54 3.40
C PHE A 26 -18.35 -4.62 4.44
N LYS A 27 -19.10 -3.59 4.86
CA LYS A 27 -18.71 -2.68 5.94
C LYS A 27 -18.98 -3.34 7.28
N SER A 28 -17.92 -3.67 8.01
CA SER A 28 -18.00 -4.39 9.28
C SER A 28 -17.79 -3.44 10.45
N ASN A 29 -18.67 -3.49 11.46
CA ASN A 29 -18.47 -2.78 12.71
C ASN A 29 -17.23 -3.25 13.47
N LEU A 30 -16.80 -4.51 13.26
CA LEU A 30 -15.55 -5.04 13.83
C LEU A 30 -14.32 -4.38 13.22
N LEU A 31 -14.44 -3.87 11.99
CA LEU A 31 -13.40 -3.11 11.29
C LEU A 31 -13.61 -1.60 11.43
N SER A 32 -14.24 -1.14 12.52
CA SER A 32 -14.57 0.28 12.73
C SER A 32 -15.40 0.88 11.59
N GLY A 33 -16.28 0.08 10.99
CA GLY A 33 -17.12 0.47 9.85
C GLY A 33 -16.41 0.39 8.49
N ALA A 34 -15.15 -0.09 8.44
CA ALA A 34 -14.45 -0.30 7.19
C ALA A 34 -14.78 -1.67 6.55
N SER A 35 -14.42 -1.84 5.28
CA SER A 35 -14.45 -3.13 4.58
C SER A 35 -13.05 -3.69 4.35
N ILE A 36 -12.94 -4.99 4.07
CA ILE A 36 -11.67 -5.63 3.66
C ILE A 36 -11.10 -4.91 2.44
N GLY A 37 -11.96 -4.51 1.49
CA GLY A 37 -11.54 -3.74 0.33
C GLY A 37 -10.98 -2.36 0.64
N GLN A 38 -11.44 -1.69 1.70
CA GLN A 38 -10.85 -0.42 2.12
C GLN A 38 -9.45 -0.58 2.67
N HIS A 39 -9.22 -1.61 3.49
CA HIS A 39 -7.89 -1.93 4.01
C HIS A 39 -6.96 -2.36 2.88
N THR A 40 -7.42 -3.24 2.00
CA THR A 40 -6.65 -3.72 0.85
C THR A 40 -6.27 -2.55 -0.07
N ARG A 41 -7.22 -1.70 -0.47
CA ARG A 41 -6.91 -0.49 -1.24
C ARG A 41 -5.84 0.35 -0.55
N HIS A 42 -5.99 0.60 0.76
CA HIS A 42 -5.05 1.43 1.50
C HIS A 42 -3.62 0.88 1.45
N ILE A 43 -3.45 -0.44 1.64
CA ILE A 43 -2.17 -1.13 1.50
C ILE A 43 -1.60 -0.95 0.08
N LEU A 44 -2.39 -1.27 -0.95
CA LEU A 44 -1.91 -1.27 -2.33
C LEU A 44 -1.54 0.14 -2.82
N GLU A 45 -2.28 1.17 -2.41
CA GLU A 45 -2.00 2.56 -2.76
C GLU A 45 -0.67 3.07 -2.18
N PHE A 46 -0.23 2.58 -1.02
CA PHE A 46 1.09 2.90 -0.47
C PHE A 46 2.21 2.31 -1.33
N TYR A 47 2.08 1.04 -1.73
CA TYR A 47 3.03 0.43 -2.66
C TYR A 47 3.04 1.13 -4.01
N LEU A 48 1.88 1.44 -4.58
CA LEU A 48 1.78 2.20 -5.84
C LEU A 48 2.40 3.60 -5.71
N CYS A 49 2.20 4.28 -4.59
CA CYS A 49 2.82 5.58 -4.31
C CYS A 49 4.35 5.48 -4.31
N LEU A 50 4.91 4.47 -3.62
CA LEU A 50 6.35 4.22 -3.61
C LEU A 50 6.89 3.92 -5.02
N LEU A 51 6.21 3.04 -5.78
CA LEU A 51 6.60 2.70 -7.15
C LEU A 51 6.60 3.95 -8.05
N LYS A 52 5.62 4.86 -7.92
CA LYS A 52 5.58 6.14 -8.63
C LYS A 52 6.75 7.05 -8.21
N GLY A 53 7.04 7.11 -6.92
CA GLY A 53 8.13 7.91 -6.35
C GLY A 53 9.54 7.49 -6.78
N ARG A 54 9.67 6.31 -7.41
CA ARG A 54 10.94 5.83 -7.98
C ARG A 54 11.53 6.80 -9.01
N HIS A 55 10.69 7.43 -9.84
CA HIS A 55 11.17 8.24 -10.96
C HIS A 55 11.63 9.64 -10.56
N ASN A 56 10.93 10.27 -9.60
CA ASN A 56 11.20 11.64 -9.16
C ASN A 56 11.94 11.71 -7.81
N ARG A 57 12.26 10.55 -7.21
CA ARG A 57 12.89 10.39 -5.89
C ARG A 57 12.09 11.03 -4.75
N LEU A 58 10.78 11.15 -4.90
CA LEU A 58 9.88 11.77 -3.92
C LEU A 58 8.69 10.86 -3.65
N VAL A 59 8.42 10.57 -2.39
CA VAL A 59 7.26 9.81 -1.94
C VAL A 59 6.43 10.68 -1.01
N ASN A 60 5.13 10.74 -1.25
CA ASN A 60 4.18 11.41 -0.36
C ASN A 60 2.90 10.57 -0.25
N TYR A 61 2.78 9.84 0.86
CA TYR A 61 1.65 8.93 1.09
C TYR A 61 0.33 9.66 1.36
N ASP A 62 0.37 10.90 1.85
CA ASP A 62 -0.83 11.74 2.02
C ASP A 62 -1.47 12.07 0.67
N LYS A 63 -0.64 12.20 -0.36
CA LYS A 63 -1.03 12.47 -1.77
C LYS A 63 -1.21 11.21 -2.60
N ARG A 64 -1.29 10.02 -2.00
CA ARG A 64 -1.55 8.78 -2.73
C ARG A 64 -2.88 8.87 -3.49
N GLU A 65 -2.91 8.34 -4.71
CA GLU A 65 -4.13 8.30 -5.52
C GLU A 65 -5.16 7.38 -4.85
N ARG A 66 -6.43 7.82 -4.80
CA ARG A 66 -7.55 7.04 -4.26
C ARG A 66 -8.29 6.32 -5.39
N ASN A 67 -7.94 5.07 -5.66
CA ASN A 67 -8.60 4.26 -6.67
C ASN A 67 -9.68 3.37 -6.03
N LEU A 68 -10.95 3.75 -6.22
CA LEU A 68 -12.10 3.01 -5.69
C LEU A 68 -12.29 1.63 -6.34
N GLU A 69 -11.72 1.37 -7.51
CA GLU A 69 -11.76 0.04 -8.12
C GLU A 69 -11.01 -0.99 -7.27
N LEU A 70 -9.90 -0.58 -6.63
CA LEU A 70 -9.19 -1.42 -5.66
C LEU A 70 -10.07 -1.76 -4.46
N GLU A 71 -10.95 -0.84 -4.03
CA GLU A 71 -11.84 -1.04 -2.89
C GLU A 71 -13.03 -1.96 -3.21
N ASN A 72 -13.49 -1.96 -4.46
CA ASN A 72 -14.74 -2.63 -4.84
C ASN A 72 -14.56 -3.92 -5.64
N SER A 73 -13.39 -4.15 -6.25
CA SER A 73 -13.12 -5.32 -7.09
C SER A 73 -11.96 -6.16 -6.54
N PRO A 74 -12.20 -7.33 -5.93
CA PRO A 74 -11.12 -8.20 -5.47
C PRO A 74 -10.26 -8.68 -6.65
N LYS A 75 -10.85 -8.85 -7.84
CA LYS A 75 -10.13 -9.18 -9.07
C LYS A 75 -9.12 -8.09 -9.45
N PHE A 76 -9.52 -6.82 -9.41
CA PHE A 76 -8.64 -5.70 -9.72
C PHE A 76 -7.55 -5.52 -8.67
N ALA A 77 -7.87 -5.73 -7.38
CA ALA A 77 -6.89 -5.75 -6.31
C ALA A 77 -5.85 -6.86 -6.49
N ILE A 78 -6.26 -8.09 -6.82
CA ILE A 78 -5.37 -9.22 -7.11
C ILE A 78 -4.43 -8.91 -8.30
N TYR A 79 -4.98 -8.36 -9.38
CA TYR A 79 -4.18 -7.93 -10.52
C TYR A 79 -3.14 -6.87 -10.14
N THR A 80 -3.54 -5.93 -9.29
CA THR A 80 -2.66 -4.87 -8.79
C THR A 80 -1.56 -5.42 -7.88
N ILE A 81 -1.85 -6.43 -7.05
CA ILE A 81 -0.85 -7.16 -6.25
C ILE A 81 0.21 -7.77 -7.16
N ASP A 82 -0.19 -8.43 -8.25
CA ASP A 82 0.76 -9.04 -9.19
C ASP A 82 1.65 -8.00 -9.87
N LYS A 83 1.06 -6.88 -10.28
CA LYS A 83 1.82 -5.73 -10.80
C LYS A 83 2.84 -5.21 -9.80
N ILE A 84 2.43 -4.99 -8.56
CA ILE A 84 3.30 -4.49 -7.51
C ILE A 84 4.45 -5.47 -7.27
N CYS A 85 4.15 -6.77 -7.13
CA CYS A 85 5.16 -7.81 -6.89
C CYS A 85 6.21 -7.84 -8.01
N ASN A 86 5.81 -7.75 -9.28
CA ASN A 86 6.73 -7.73 -10.41
C ASN A 86 7.63 -6.48 -10.36
N ASN A 87 7.06 -5.29 -10.11
CA ASN A 87 7.82 -4.03 -10.12
C ASN A 87 8.78 -3.87 -8.93
N ILE A 88 8.45 -4.49 -7.79
CA ILE A 88 9.31 -4.50 -6.59
C ILE A 88 10.50 -5.44 -6.77
N GLY A 89 10.31 -6.60 -7.42
CA GLY A 89 11.38 -7.59 -7.64
C GLY A 89 12.50 -7.10 -8.55
N ASP A 90 12.18 -6.23 -9.51
CA ASP A 90 13.11 -5.78 -10.55
C ASP A 90 14.14 -4.73 -10.09
N TYR A 91 14.12 -4.29 -8.82
CA TYR A 91 14.93 -3.17 -8.37
C TYR A 91 15.88 -3.53 -7.24
N HIS A 92 17.18 -3.63 -7.55
CA HIS A 92 18.21 -3.99 -6.58
C HIS A 92 19.02 -2.80 -6.05
N SER A 93 18.78 -1.59 -6.55
CA SER A 93 19.56 -0.40 -6.20
C SER A 93 19.01 0.26 -4.93
N CYS A 94 19.84 0.43 -3.90
CA CYS A 94 19.55 1.40 -2.84
C CYS A 94 19.59 2.81 -3.47
N CYS A 95 18.45 3.39 -3.82
CA CYS A 95 18.36 4.80 -4.16
C CYS A 95 17.90 5.63 -2.97
N GLU A 96 18.46 6.84 -2.88
CA GLU A 96 17.97 7.88 -2.00
C GLU A 96 16.60 8.36 -2.47
N LEU A 97 15.71 8.58 -1.51
CA LEU A 97 14.38 9.16 -1.70
C LEU A 97 14.21 10.31 -0.71
N VAL A 98 13.24 11.18 -0.98
CA VAL A 98 12.70 12.12 -0.01
C VAL A 98 11.29 11.67 0.32
N LEU A 99 11.01 11.51 1.61
CA LEU A 99 9.64 11.38 2.11
C LEU A 99 9.13 12.80 2.40
N GLU A 100 8.03 13.17 1.76
CA GLU A 100 7.27 14.38 2.05
C GLU A 100 5.95 14.00 2.72
N GLY A 101 5.59 14.68 3.80
CA GLY A 101 4.33 14.47 4.48
C GLY A 101 3.97 15.64 5.38
N ASN A 102 2.71 15.71 5.76
CA ASN A 102 2.25 16.63 6.79
C ASN A 102 2.04 15.86 8.10
N PHE A 103 2.90 16.15 9.08
CA PHE A 103 2.88 15.49 10.40
C PHE A 103 2.30 16.37 11.49
N SER A 104 1.59 17.44 11.14
CA SER A 104 0.94 18.34 12.10
C SER A 104 -0.51 18.62 11.73
N ASN A 105 -1.22 19.29 12.63
CA ASN A 105 -2.61 19.70 12.39
C ASN A 105 -2.73 20.95 11.49
N SER A 106 -1.62 21.52 11.01
CA SER A 106 -1.61 22.69 10.12
C SER A 106 -1.53 22.27 8.65
N GLU A 107 -2.46 22.72 7.81
CA GLU A 107 -2.55 22.35 6.39
C GLU A 107 -1.29 22.69 5.55
N HIS A 108 -0.41 23.58 6.03
CA HIS A 108 0.76 24.07 5.27
C HIS A 108 2.10 23.61 5.81
N SER A 109 2.13 22.60 6.68
CA SER A 109 3.35 22.15 7.36
C SER A 109 3.96 20.90 6.73
N LEU A 110 4.23 20.97 5.42
CA LEU A 110 4.96 19.91 4.72
C LEU A 110 6.39 19.80 5.24
N VAL A 111 6.78 18.59 5.63
CA VAL A 111 8.14 18.25 6.06
C VAL A 111 8.75 17.32 5.02
N SER A 112 10.01 17.58 4.66
CA SER A 112 10.82 16.71 3.82
C SER A 112 11.87 15.99 4.65
N ILE A 113 11.90 14.66 4.55
CA ILE A 113 12.80 13.79 5.31
C ILE A 113 13.61 12.95 4.32
N LYS A 114 14.93 12.91 4.50
CA LYS A 114 15.78 12.01 3.72
C LYS A 114 15.41 10.55 4.04
N SER A 115 15.19 9.75 3.01
CA SER A 115 14.89 8.33 3.12
C SER A 115 15.59 7.54 2.01
N SER A 116 15.24 6.27 1.88
CA SER A 116 15.72 5.40 0.82
C SER A 116 14.63 4.44 0.39
N TRP A 117 14.75 3.90 -0.82
CA TRP A 117 13.83 2.88 -1.33
C TRP A 117 13.59 1.74 -0.34
N MET A 118 14.67 1.18 0.23
CA MET A 118 14.55 0.06 1.16
C MET A 118 13.86 0.45 2.46
N ARG A 119 14.09 1.69 2.95
CA ARG A 119 13.44 2.21 4.15
C ARG A 119 11.93 2.39 3.96
N GLU A 120 11.54 2.92 2.80
CA GLU A 120 10.13 3.11 2.43
C GLU A 120 9.43 1.78 2.12
N LEU A 121 10.14 0.84 1.48
CA LEU A 121 9.61 -0.50 1.26
C LEU A 121 9.38 -1.25 2.58
N ALA A 122 10.26 -1.08 3.56
CA ALA A 122 10.05 -1.60 4.92
C ALA A 122 8.87 -0.94 5.63
N TYR A 123 8.70 0.37 5.47
CA TYR A 123 7.51 1.06 5.99
C TYR A 123 6.22 0.51 5.39
N ASN A 124 6.16 0.34 4.07
CA ASN A 124 4.99 -0.24 3.40
C ASN A 124 4.70 -1.67 3.86
N LEU A 125 5.73 -2.48 4.13
CA LEU A 125 5.55 -3.82 4.68
C LEU A 125 4.95 -3.78 6.09
N GLU A 126 5.52 -3.01 7.02
CA GLU A 126 5.00 -2.87 8.39
C GLU A 126 3.55 -2.36 8.39
N HIS A 127 3.26 -1.38 7.53
CA HIS A 127 1.92 -0.83 7.37
C HIS A 127 0.93 -1.85 6.80
N SER A 128 1.40 -2.68 5.87
CA SER A 128 0.62 -3.79 5.32
C SER A 128 0.31 -4.85 6.38
N ILE A 129 1.31 -5.27 7.16
CA ILE A 129 1.14 -6.22 8.28
C ILE A 129 0.15 -5.67 9.31
N HIS A 130 0.24 -4.38 9.64
CA HIS A 130 -0.70 -3.73 10.56
C HIS A 130 -2.14 -3.83 10.07
N HIS A 131 -2.41 -3.50 8.80
CA HIS A 131 -3.76 -3.60 8.24
C HIS A 131 -4.22 -5.03 8.01
N GLN A 132 -3.30 -5.94 7.70
CA GLN A 132 -3.60 -7.37 7.58
C GLN A 132 -4.01 -7.95 8.93
N ALA A 133 -3.44 -7.49 10.04
CA ALA A 133 -3.85 -7.93 11.39
C ALA A 133 -5.26 -7.44 11.79
N LEU A 134 -5.81 -6.45 11.07
CA LEU A 134 -7.19 -5.99 11.30
C LEU A 134 -8.22 -6.84 10.55
N ILE A 135 -7.85 -7.47 9.43
CA ILE A 135 -8.75 -8.20 8.52
C ILE A 135 -8.65 -9.73 8.71
#